data_AF-A0A154UZ91-F1
#
_entry.id   AF-A0A154UZ91-F1
#
_cell.length_a   1.000
_cell.length_b   1.000
_cell.length_c   1.000
_cell.angle_alpha   90.00
_cell.angle_beta   90.00
_cell.angle_gamma   90.00
#
_symmetry.space_group_name_H-M   'P 1'
#
loop_
_entity.id
_entity.type
_entity.pdbx_description
1 polymer ?
#
loop_
_entity_poly.entity_id
_entity_poly.type
_entity_poly.pdbx_seq_one_letter_code
_entity_poly.pdbx_strand_id
1 'polypeptide(L)'
;MTATPLIELRPRSATSPALAETPPADRGRASAASGAAASARRVPPSGTTAAVQRDGRRARIAGRAARPGSAPDDRRDDLVWRSGRLELHLRRAPDGPVMLGRLVAGSVETVVAEPVPLVDARVAAGPGAAAGVGADLRYVAHSVSADGATLVVVQATPAGIRVTATLRGRDGALRSTAVVTNDTGAPVRVEAVSCWAAPLGVRLDKGDVPDPAADWELLEGRVDASGAERWSVRDLRSAELLPCPRAGGAEAGGAEAGRGSVDRASGAAADAVHAAAALPVAALLSERQEVAWLWEVAADGPWRWQLHEGTADCRLALSRPAHADPAGAEILAPGASTAAASALVAVGTDLEDAAAAMTRARRAERLASGAVPSDRMHDATAVATAALSTLPEETVVPVHLRSGMTTAETTAALVAGLAGALRLDADGDLRPDQRALAADAVRVADDLRDGLARSVPLWPRGVPAGGERWTCAARDTGEAVVVAIGDRGDDADAALLSFPSLVGRRVDVAVLFPRDLADGGADEAADGGAEWDAVRGILTVRSAPGGPSARLLELRRRS
;
A
#
# COMPACT_ATOMS: atom_id res chain seq x y z
N MET A 1 0.68 6.82 31.16
CA MET A 1 -0.42 7.81 31.30
C MET A 1 -1.09 7.92 29.94
N THR A 2 -2.30 7.37 29.86
CA THR A 2 -3.12 7.18 28.66
C THR A 2 -3.70 8.52 28.22
N ALA A 3 -3.41 8.94 26.98
CA ALA A 3 -4.04 10.09 26.36
C ALA A 3 -5.43 9.67 25.84
N THR A 4 -6.46 10.33 26.33
CA THR A 4 -7.85 10.20 25.88
C THR A 4 -7.97 10.79 24.46
N PRO A 5 -8.60 10.10 23.48
CA PRO A 5 -8.85 10.70 22.18
C PRO A 5 -9.98 11.73 22.28
N LEU A 6 -9.68 12.95 21.81
CA LEU A 6 -10.59 14.09 21.75
C LEU A 6 -11.35 14.04 20.41
N ILE A 7 -12.68 13.99 20.45
CA ILE A 7 -13.54 14.22 19.27
C ILE A 7 -13.69 15.74 19.13
N GLU A 8 -12.98 16.37 18.19
CA GLU A 8 -13.22 17.77 17.85
C GLU A 8 -14.26 17.90 16.73
N LEU A 9 -15.42 18.44 17.08
CA LEU A 9 -16.38 19.03 16.15
C LEU A 9 -15.98 20.51 15.97
N ARG A 10 -15.51 20.90 14.78
CA ARG A 10 -15.23 22.32 14.47
C ARG A 10 -16.22 22.87 13.42
N PRO A 11 -16.97 23.93 13.73
CA PRO A 11 -17.65 24.73 12.71
C PRO A 11 -16.65 25.69 12.03
N ARG A 12 -16.71 25.80 10.70
CA ARG A 12 -15.98 26.83 9.95
C ARG A 12 -16.66 28.19 10.13
N SER A 13 -15.95 29.16 10.73
CA SER A 13 -16.29 30.58 10.62
C SER A 13 -15.75 31.13 9.31
N ALA A 14 -16.65 31.53 8.41
CA ALA A 14 -16.32 32.31 7.23
C ALA A 14 -16.22 33.80 7.60
N THR A 15 -15.18 34.49 7.15
CA THR A 15 -15.25 35.93 6.90
C THR A 15 -14.25 36.30 5.81
N SER A 16 -14.80 36.68 4.65
CA SER A 16 -14.11 37.39 3.57
C SER A 16 -13.75 38.81 4.03
N PRO A 17 -12.72 39.45 3.45
CA PRO A 17 -12.81 40.89 3.22
C PRO A 17 -12.69 41.23 1.73
N ALA A 18 -13.61 42.07 1.29
CA ALA A 18 -13.67 42.67 -0.02
C ALA A 18 -12.62 43.78 -0.19
N LEU A 19 -12.21 44.00 -1.44
CA LEU A 19 -11.45 45.14 -1.93
C LEU A 19 -12.15 46.47 -1.63
N ALA A 20 -11.38 47.49 -1.23
CA ALA A 20 -11.58 48.87 -1.66
C ALA A 20 -10.33 49.74 -1.37
N GLU A 21 -9.74 50.22 -2.47
CA GLU A 21 -9.22 51.56 -2.75
C GLU A 21 -8.28 52.32 -1.78
N THR A 22 -7.10 52.62 -2.32
CA THR A 22 -6.07 53.55 -1.83
C THR A 22 -6.36 55.00 -2.26
N PRO A 23 -5.97 55.99 -1.45
CA PRO A 23 -5.31 57.20 -1.97
C PRO A 23 -4.02 57.56 -1.21
N PRO A 24 -3.19 58.50 -1.74
CA PRO A 24 -1.73 58.40 -1.60
C PRO A 24 -1.08 59.32 -0.56
N ALA A 25 0.11 58.88 -0.13
CA ALA A 25 1.33 59.60 0.25
C ALA A 25 1.24 60.79 1.23
N ASP A 26 1.94 60.69 2.38
CA ASP A 26 3.12 61.54 2.62
C ASP A 26 4.08 61.01 3.72
N ARG A 27 5.33 61.41 3.54
CA ARG A 27 6.61 61.30 4.27
C ARG A 27 6.63 60.93 5.77
N GLY A 28 7.65 60.10 6.11
CA GLY A 28 8.75 60.60 6.95
C GLY A 28 9.08 59.89 8.27
N ARG A 29 10.28 59.29 8.30
CA ARG A 29 11.26 59.20 9.42
C ARG A 29 10.93 58.43 10.72
N ALA A 30 11.71 57.35 10.88
CA ALA A 30 12.77 57.12 11.89
C ALA A 30 12.46 56.88 13.39
N SER A 31 13.28 55.95 13.93
CA SER A 31 13.70 55.72 15.34
C SER A 31 12.70 55.01 16.25
N ALA A 32 12.92 53.75 16.67
CA ALA A 32 13.95 53.21 17.58
C ALA A 32 13.89 53.79 19.01
N ALA A 33 13.59 52.90 19.98
CA ALA A 33 13.95 52.86 21.41
C ALA A 33 12.79 52.19 22.20
N SER A 34 12.96 50.98 22.77
CA SER A 34 13.67 50.67 24.03
C SER A 34 12.87 50.98 25.31
N GLY A 35 12.74 49.97 26.19
CA GLY A 35 12.42 50.12 27.62
C GLY A 35 11.18 49.32 28.03
N ALA A 36 11.25 48.05 28.48
CA ALA A 36 11.84 47.52 29.73
C ALA A 36 10.95 47.67 30.99
N ALA A 37 10.72 46.52 31.64
CA ALA A 37 10.43 46.29 33.06
C ALA A 37 9.07 46.80 33.60
N ALA A 38 8.42 46.26 34.65
CA ALA A 38 8.72 45.25 35.66
C ALA A 38 7.35 44.75 36.22
N SER A 39 7.18 43.46 36.52
CA SER A 39 7.18 42.89 37.89
C SER A 39 6.23 43.53 38.93
N ALA A 40 5.24 42.75 39.41
CA ALA A 40 4.93 42.50 40.84
C ALA A 40 3.62 41.69 40.94
N ARG A 41 3.64 40.41 41.35
CA ARG A 41 3.41 39.91 42.73
C ARG A 41 2.23 40.57 43.46
N ARG A 42 1.19 39.77 43.77
CA ARG A 42 0.83 39.36 45.15
C ARG A 42 -0.34 38.36 45.16
N VAL A 43 -0.29 37.51 46.18
CA VAL A 43 -1.14 36.34 46.51
C VAL A 43 -2.16 36.74 47.63
N PRO A 44 -2.95 35.84 48.23
CA PRO A 44 -4.42 35.90 48.33
C PRO A 44 -4.92 36.15 49.78
N PRO A 45 -6.21 35.85 50.07
CA PRO A 45 -6.54 35.02 51.25
C PRO A 45 -7.63 33.95 50.92
N SER A 46 -7.58 32.70 51.37
CA SER A 46 -7.82 32.12 52.72
C SER A 46 -9.29 32.21 53.20
N GLY A 47 -10.05 31.10 53.13
CA GLY A 47 -10.54 30.34 54.31
C GLY A 47 -12.07 30.18 54.26
N THR A 48 -12.80 29.21 54.83
CA THR A 48 -12.55 28.12 55.80
C THR A 48 -13.84 27.28 55.95
N THR A 49 -13.72 25.96 56.24
CA THR A 49 -14.68 25.02 56.93
C THR A 49 -16.03 24.66 56.28
N ALA A 50 -16.66 23.48 56.48
CA ALA A 50 -16.55 22.42 57.49
C ALA A 50 -17.00 21.05 56.94
N ALA A 51 -16.56 19.98 57.61
CA ALA A 51 -16.93 18.59 57.38
C ALA A 51 -18.20 18.16 58.15
N VAL A 52 -18.96 17.20 57.61
CA VAL A 52 -19.74 16.22 58.39
C VAL A 52 -19.69 14.86 57.70
N GLN A 53 -19.27 13.87 58.46
CA GLN A 53 -19.15 12.46 58.10
C GLN A 53 -20.34 11.72 58.75
N ARG A 54 -21.02 10.82 58.02
CA ARG A 54 -21.78 9.73 58.63
C ARG A 54 -21.91 8.53 57.70
N ASP A 55 -21.72 7.39 58.34
CA ASP A 55 -21.47 6.04 57.86
C ASP A 55 -22.78 5.29 57.53
N GLY A 56 -22.74 4.24 56.70
CA GLY A 56 -23.92 3.40 56.47
C GLY A 56 -23.95 2.49 55.24
N ARG A 57 -23.38 1.28 55.40
CA ARG A 57 -23.64 0.02 54.66
C ARG A 57 -24.96 -0.07 53.85
N ARG A 58 -24.88 -0.52 52.59
CA ARG A 58 -25.36 -1.85 52.08
C ARG A 58 -25.37 -1.88 50.55
N ALA A 59 -24.59 -2.79 49.98
CA ALA A 59 -24.65 -3.17 48.59
C ALA A 59 -25.89 -4.05 48.32
N ARG A 60 -26.65 -3.74 47.25
CA ARG A 60 -27.45 -4.70 46.47
C ARG A 60 -27.84 -4.12 45.10
N ILE A 61 -27.31 -4.79 44.08
CA ILE A 61 -27.73 -5.01 42.69
C ILE A 61 -29.15 -4.53 42.31
N ALA A 62 -29.25 -3.73 41.23
CA ALA A 62 -30.35 -3.77 40.27
C ALA A 62 -29.92 -3.08 38.96
N GLY A 63 -30.00 -3.80 37.85
CA GLY A 63 -29.68 -3.30 36.52
C GLY A 63 -30.66 -2.22 36.04
N ARG A 64 -30.17 -1.35 35.15
CA ARG A 64 -31.03 -0.47 34.37
C ARG A 64 -30.46 -0.34 32.96
N ALA A 65 -31.25 -0.85 32.02
CA ALA A 65 -31.06 -0.73 30.59
C ALA A 65 -30.80 0.73 30.18
N ALA A 66 -29.73 0.94 29.42
CA ALA A 66 -29.45 2.21 28.77
C ALA A 66 -30.40 2.37 27.58
N ARG A 67 -31.18 3.46 27.59
CA ARG A 67 -32.02 3.88 26.47
C ARG A 67 -31.15 4.36 25.30
N PRO A 68 -31.56 4.11 24.04
CA PRO A 68 -30.94 4.75 22.88
C PRO A 68 -31.39 6.22 22.81
N GLY A 69 -30.44 7.14 22.73
CA GLY A 69 -30.71 8.56 22.49
C GLY A 69 -30.99 8.81 21.01
N SER A 70 -32.21 9.27 20.71
CA SER A 70 -32.69 9.95 19.49
C SER A 70 -32.00 11.32 19.31
N ALA A 71 -31.84 11.98 18.15
CA ALA A 71 -32.43 11.93 16.80
C ALA A 71 -31.41 12.59 15.80
N PRO A 72 -31.61 12.53 14.46
CA PRO A 72 -30.60 12.90 13.47
C PRO A 72 -30.53 14.43 13.22
N ASP A 73 -29.32 14.98 13.20
CA ASP A 73 -29.04 16.35 12.76
C ASP A 73 -29.00 16.37 11.21
N ASP A 74 -29.73 17.30 10.60
CA ASP A 74 -29.95 17.43 9.15
C ASP A 74 -28.76 18.15 8.46
N ARG A 75 -27.54 17.74 8.80
CA ARG A 75 -26.28 18.26 8.24
C ARG A 75 -25.62 17.17 7.42
N ARG A 76 -25.07 17.54 6.26
CA ARG A 76 -24.13 16.69 5.51
C ARG A 76 -22.89 16.46 6.39
N ASP A 77 -22.98 15.50 7.27
CA ASP A 77 -21.93 15.21 8.24
C ASP A 77 -20.92 14.28 7.59
N ASP A 78 -19.71 14.74 7.31
CA ASP A 78 -18.61 13.85 6.94
C ASP A 78 -18.26 12.91 8.11
N LEU A 79 -18.13 11.62 7.83
CA LEU A 79 -17.63 10.63 8.79
C LEU A 79 -16.11 10.59 8.69
N VAL A 80 -15.41 11.07 9.73
CA VAL A 80 -13.95 11.01 9.80
C VAL A 80 -13.51 9.82 10.64
N TRP A 81 -12.74 8.92 10.05
CA TRP A 81 -12.16 7.78 10.73
C TRP A 81 -10.64 7.84 10.69
N ARG A 82 -10.01 7.62 11.85
CA ARG A 82 -8.54 7.67 12.03
C ARG A 82 -8.03 6.35 12.59
N SER A 83 -6.96 5.83 12.01
CA SER A 83 -6.25 4.64 12.51
C SER A 83 -4.75 4.77 12.23
N GLY A 84 -3.99 5.10 13.27
CA GLY A 84 -2.55 5.35 13.15
C GLY A 84 -2.25 6.50 12.20
N ARG A 85 -1.51 6.22 11.11
CA ARG A 85 -1.16 7.17 10.06
C ARG A 85 -2.26 7.38 9.00
N LEU A 86 -3.38 6.67 9.11
CA LEU A 86 -4.50 6.78 8.16
C LEU A 86 -5.61 7.65 8.72
N GLU A 87 -6.13 8.53 7.87
CA GLU A 87 -7.36 9.28 8.11
C GLU A 87 -8.22 9.27 6.84
N LEU A 88 -9.44 8.75 6.95
CA LEU A 88 -10.42 8.74 5.86
C LEU A 88 -11.56 9.69 6.19
N HIS A 89 -11.88 10.58 5.25
CA HIS A 89 -13.07 11.42 5.29
C HIS A 89 -14.10 10.81 4.36
N LEU A 90 -15.10 10.18 4.94
CA LEU A 90 -16.16 9.50 4.23
C LEU A 90 -17.37 10.44 4.15
N ARG A 91 -17.71 10.86 2.94
CA ARG A 91 -18.94 11.61 2.68
C ARG A 91 -20.13 10.68 2.91
N ARG A 92 -21.09 11.13 3.71
CA ARG A 92 -22.41 10.50 3.83
C ARG A 92 -23.50 11.51 3.54
N ALA A 93 -24.54 11.06 2.85
CA ALA A 93 -25.79 11.77 2.72
C ALA A 93 -26.90 10.88 3.29
N PRO A 94 -27.97 11.45 3.89
CA PRO A 94 -29.09 10.66 4.41
C PRO A 94 -29.68 9.69 3.37
N ASP A 95 -29.75 10.13 2.11
CA ASP A 95 -30.30 9.37 0.98
C ASP A 95 -29.24 8.86 0.00
N GLY A 96 -27.96 8.90 0.37
CA GLY A 96 -26.86 8.53 -0.52
C GLY A 96 -25.89 7.51 0.08
N PRO A 97 -25.04 6.93 -0.77
CA PRO A 97 -24.05 5.97 -0.32
C PRO A 97 -22.94 6.67 0.47
N VAL A 98 -22.23 5.86 1.26
CA VAL A 98 -20.97 6.30 1.86
C VAL A 98 -19.87 6.24 0.80
N MET A 99 -19.11 7.33 0.66
CA MET A 99 -18.11 7.48 -0.38
C MET A 99 -16.83 8.14 0.17
N LEU A 100 -15.66 7.78 -0.37
CA LEU A 100 -14.40 8.42 0.03
C LEU A 100 -14.30 9.83 -0.56
N GLY A 101 -14.17 10.85 0.28
CA GLY A 101 -14.01 12.24 -0.13
C GLY A 101 -12.58 12.78 0.01
N ARG A 102 -11.82 12.28 0.99
CA ARG A 102 -10.41 12.62 1.22
C ARG A 102 -9.72 11.49 1.97
N LEU A 103 -8.47 11.23 1.62
CA LEU A 103 -7.61 10.24 2.24
C LEU A 103 -6.30 10.90 2.68
N VAL A 104 -5.90 10.63 3.91
CA VAL A 104 -4.58 10.98 4.43
C VAL A 104 -3.86 9.70 4.81
N ALA A 105 -2.65 9.50 4.29
CA ALA A 105 -1.76 8.41 4.61
C ALA A 105 -0.36 8.97 4.87
N GLY A 106 0.01 9.12 6.15
CA GLY A 106 1.27 9.76 6.52
C GLY A 106 1.32 11.22 6.06
N SER A 107 2.22 11.54 5.14
CA SER A 107 2.33 12.87 4.51
C SER A 107 1.52 13.02 3.22
N VAL A 108 0.98 11.94 2.68
CA VAL A 108 0.13 12.00 1.47
C VAL A 108 -1.27 12.41 1.86
N GLU A 109 -1.80 13.42 1.17
CA GLU A 109 -3.18 13.86 1.30
C GLU A 109 -3.81 14.02 -0.08
N THR A 110 -4.78 13.15 -0.40
CA THR A 110 -5.54 13.20 -1.65
C THR A 110 -6.98 13.60 -1.40
N VAL A 111 -7.54 14.38 -2.31
CA VAL A 111 -8.94 14.80 -2.32
C VAL A 111 -9.62 14.25 -3.56
N VAL A 112 -10.85 13.78 -3.38
CA VAL A 112 -11.67 13.20 -4.44
C VAL A 112 -12.73 14.20 -4.89
N ALA A 113 -12.68 14.60 -6.16
CA ALA A 113 -13.67 15.50 -6.75
C ALA A 113 -15.02 14.79 -6.96
N GLU A 114 -14.99 13.66 -7.67
CA GLU A 114 -16.16 12.85 -8.05
C GLU A 114 -16.16 11.51 -7.30
N PRO A 115 -16.65 11.48 -6.04
CA PRO A 115 -16.60 10.27 -5.23
C PRO A 115 -17.58 9.20 -5.73
N VAL A 116 -17.22 7.93 -5.55
CA VAL A 116 -18.06 6.77 -5.89
C VAL A 116 -18.45 5.96 -4.65
N PRO A 117 -19.51 5.15 -4.69
CA PRO A 117 -19.86 4.25 -3.60
C PRO A 117 -18.67 3.40 -3.17
N LEU A 118 -18.38 3.35 -1.87
CA LEU A 118 -17.25 2.59 -1.32
C LEU A 118 -17.34 1.09 -1.64
N VAL A 119 -18.56 0.58 -1.75
CA VAL A 119 -18.90 -0.80 -2.10
C VAL A 119 -20.05 -0.80 -3.10
N ASP A 120 -19.99 -1.72 -4.05
CA ASP A 120 -21.06 -2.02 -5.00
C ASP A 120 -21.28 -3.54 -5.06
N ALA A 121 -22.53 -3.93 -5.28
CA ALA A 121 -22.91 -5.31 -5.50
C ALA A 121 -23.79 -5.39 -6.75
N ARG A 122 -23.46 -6.32 -7.65
CA ARG A 122 -24.28 -6.61 -8.83
C ARG A 122 -25.28 -7.69 -8.47
N VAL A 123 -26.56 -7.31 -8.39
CA VAL A 123 -27.63 -8.22 -7.98
C VAL A 123 -28.80 -8.25 -8.97
N ALA A 124 -29.51 -9.37 -9.03
CA ALA A 124 -30.74 -9.55 -9.79
C ALA A 124 -31.81 -10.24 -8.93
N ALA A 125 -33.01 -9.67 -8.87
CA ALA A 125 -34.16 -10.27 -8.17
C ALA A 125 -34.87 -11.38 -8.98
N GLY A 126 -34.34 -11.74 -10.15
CA GLY A 126 -34.95 -12.69 -11.08
C GLY A 126 -34.02 -13.06 -12.24
N PRO A 127 -34.54 -13.61 -13.36
CA PRO A 127 -33.73 -14.06 -14.49
C PRO A 127 -33.12 -12.93 -15.32
N GLY A 128 -33.43 -11.66 -15.00
CA GLY A 128 -32.87 -10.49 -15.67
C GLY A 128 -31.38 -10.29 -15.38
N ALA A 129 -30.79 -9.37 -16.14
CA ALA A 129 -29.41 -8.95 -15.94
C ALA A 129 -29.25 -8.29 -14.56
N ALA A 130 -28.15 -8.59 -13.86
CA ALA A 130 -27.87 -7.92 -12.60
C ALA A 130 -27.54 -6.45 -12.81
N ALA A 131 -27.95 -5.62 -11.85
CA ALA A 131 -27.62 -4.21 -11.79
C ALA A 131 -26.74 -3.93 -10.56
N GLY A 132 -25.84 -2.95 -10.66
CA GLY A 132 -25.11 -2.44 -9.51
C GLY A 132 -26.08 -1.70 -8.59
N VAL A 133 -25.98 -1.94 -7.28
CA VAL A 133 -26.85 -1.32 -6.27
C VAL A 133 -26.14 -0.24 -5.46
N GLY A 134 -24.84 -0.02 -5.69
CA GLY A 134 -24.00 0.88 -4.91
C GLY A 134 -24.53 2.31 -4.83
N ALA A 135 -25.10 2.82 -5.93
CA ALA A 135 -25.70 4.16 -5.97
C ALA A 135 -27.00 4.27 -5.15
N ASP A 136 -27.71 3.16 -4.96
CA ASP A 136 -28.98 3.10 -4.20
C ASP A 136 -28.76 2.81 -2.71
N LEU A 137 -27.53 2.49 -2.31
CA LEU A 137 -27.21 2.25 -0.91
C LEU A 137 -27.36 3.52 -0.09
N ARG A 138 -28.03 3.41 1.05
CA ARG A 138 -28.20 4.50 2.02
C ARG A 138 -27.51 4.15 3.32
N TYR A 139 -26.87 5.13 3.93
CA TYR A 139 -26.24 4.98 5.24
C TYR A 139 -27.27 4.56 6.30
N VAL A 140 -26.98 3.51 7.08
CA VAL A 140 -27.81 3.03 8.18
C VAL A 140 -27.14 3.30 9.52
N ALA A 141 -25.90 2.83 9.69
CA ALA A 141 -25.16 2.95 10.93
C ALA A 141 -23.66 2.80 10.71
N HIS A 142 -22.86 3.20 11.68
CA HIS A 142 -21.46 2.79 11.78
C HIS A 142 -21.09 2.49 13.23
N SER A 143 -20.01 1.76 13.42
CA SER A 143 -19.35 1.58 14.71
C SER A 143 -17.84 1.59 14.54
N VAL A 144 -17.13 2.06 15.57
CA VAL A 144 -15.67 2.05 15.63
C VAL A 144 -15.25 1.18 16.80
N SER A 145 -14.26 0.32 16.62
CA SER A 145 -13.71 -0.51 17.69
C SER A 145 -13.08 0.35 18.80
N ALA A 146 -12.98 -0.21 20.01
CA ALA A 146 -12.46 0.53 21.17
C ALA A 146 -11.01 1.01 21.00
N ASP A 147 -10.21 0.31 20.19
CA ASP A 147 -8.84 0.70 19.82
C ASP A 147 -8.78 1.71 18.65
N GLY A 148 -9.92 2.09 18.08
CA GLY A 148 -10.03 2.97 16.91
C GLY A 148 -9.65 2.30 15.58
N ALA A 149 -9.11 1.08 15.60
CA ALA A 149 -8.46 0.48 14.45
C ALA A 149 -9.42 -0.09 13.40
N THR A 150 -10.69 -0.29 13.74
CA THR A 150 -11.69 -0.91 12.88
C THR A 150 -12.94 -0.03 12.80
N LEU A 151 -13.36 0.30 11.59
CA LEU A 151 -14.62 0.96 11.27
C LEU A 151 -15.54 -0.05 10.57
N VAL A 152 -16.76 -0.19 11.08
CA VAL A 152 -17.82 -0.94 10.41
C VAL A 152 -18.88 0.04 9.93
N VAL A 153 -19.23 0.00 8.65
CA VAL A 153 -20.28 0.81 8.04
C VAL A 153 -21.37 -0.10 7.52
N VAL A 154 -22.60 0.16 7.92
CA VAL A 154 -23.79 -0.56 7.46
C VAL A 154 -24.58 0.37 6.54
N GLN A 155 -24.88 -0.12 5.34
CA GLN A 155 -25.71 0.52 4.34
C GLN A 155 -26.82 -0.43 3.90
N ALA A 156 -27.94 0.12 3.42
CA ALA A 156 -29.02 -0.68 2.84
C ALA A 156 -29.69 0.05 1.68
N THR A 157 -30.09 -0.70 0.67
CA THR A 157 -30.97 -0.18 -0.38
C THR A 157 -32.42 -0.17 0.10
N PRO A 158 -33.29 0.70 -0.45
CA PRO A 158 -34.73 0.63 -0.20
C PRO A 158 -35.36 -0.70 -0.59
N ALA A 159 -34.75 -1.40 -1.55
CA ALA A 159 -35.20 -2.72 -2.01
C ALA A 159 -34.90 -3.86 -1.02
N GLY A 160 -34.09 -3.61 0.03
CA GLY A 160 -33.77 -4.60 1.07
C GLY A 160 -32.45 -5.34 0.86
N ILE A 161 -31.50 -4.79 0.10
CA ILE A 161 -30.13 -5.32 0.05
C ILE A 161 -29.29 -4.57 1.07
N ARG A 162 -28.76 -5.29 2.07
CA ARG A 162 -27.89 -4.72 3.10
C ARG A 162 -26.44 -5.02 2.78
N VAL A 163 -25.57 -4.02 2.98
CA VAL A 163 -24.12 -4.13 2.83
C VAL A 163 -23.46 -3.72 4.13
N THR A 164 -22.57 -4.56 4.65
CA THR A 164 -21.73 -4.26 5.80
C THR A 164 -20.28 -4.22 5.34
N ALA A 165 -19.71 -3.02 5.26
CA ALA A 165 -18.30 -2.80 4.95
C ALA A 165 -17.48 -2.70 6.24
N THR A 166 -16.36 -3.39 6.32
CA THR A 166 -15.42 -3.30 7.45
C THR A 166 -14.07 -2.82 6.95
N LEU A 167 -13.63 -1.67 7.47
CA LEU A 167 -12.31 -1.11 7.23
C LEU A 167 -11.46 -1.29 8.47
N ARG A 168 -10.25 -1.83 8.32
CA ARG A 168 -9.30 -1.99 9.43
C ARG A 168 -7.96 -1.37 9.08
N GLY A 169 -7.58 -0.34 9.82
CA GLY A 169 -6.34 0.41 9.58
C GLY A 169 -5.13 -0.25 10.25
N ARG A 170 -3.99 -0.18 9.57
CA ARG A 170 -2.72 -0.82 9.91
C ARG A 170 -1.57 0.08 9.45
N ASP A 171 -1.16 1.03 10.29
CA ASP A 171 0.04 1.86 10.12
C ASP A 171 0.30 2.36 8.67
N GLY A 172 -0.70 2.99 8.04
CA GLY A 172 -0.60 3.50 6.66
C GLY A 172 -1.26 2.63 5.59
N ALA A 173 -1.70 1.41 5.93
CA ALA A 173 -2.49 0.55 5.04
C ALA A 173 -3.86 0.20 5.66
N LEU A 174 -4.85 -0.11 4.83
CA LEU A 174 -6.20 -0.47 5.25
C LEU A 174 -6.61 -1.82 4.65
N ARG A 175 -7.17 -2.69 5.49
CA ARG A 175 -7.86 -3.89 5.04
C ARG A 175 -9.34 -3.55 4.87
N SER A 176 -9.91 -3.86 3.70
CA SER A 176 -11.33 -3.68 3.40
C SER A 176 -11.99 -5.03 3.14
N THR A 177 -13.13 -5.26 3.77
CA THR A 177 -14.02 -6.41 3.51
C THR A 177 -15.45 -5.93 3.42
N ALA A 178 -16.29 -6.68 2.70
CA ALA A 178 -17.72 -6.40 2.60
C ALA A 178 -18.53 -7.69 2.69
N VAL A 179 -19.70 -7.60 3.33
CA VAL A 179 -20.71 -8.67 3.37
C VAL A 179 -22.02 -8.12 2.84
N VAL A 180 -22.61 -8.83 1.89
CA VAL A 180 -23.94 -8.52 1.33
C VAL A 180 -24.95 -9.49 1.95
N THR A 181 -26.02 -8.94 2.49
CA THR A 181 -27.13 -9.69 3.09
C THR A 181 -28.42 -9.39 2.33
N ASN A 182 -29.15 -10.44 1.97
CA ASN A 182 -30.46 -10.32 1.35
C ASN A 182 -31.54 -10.18 2.42
N ASP A 183 -31.98 -8.95 2.73
CA ASP A 183 -33.12 -8.70 3.63
C ASP A 183 -34.46 -8.60 2.86
N THR A 184 -34.48 -8.97 1.58
CA THR A 184 -35.71 -8.99 0.80
C THR A 184 -36.56 -10.22 1.11
N GLY A 185 -37.83 -10.21 0.68
CA GLY A 185 -38.73 -11.36 0.81
C GLY A 185 -38.53 -12.47 -0.23
N ALA A 186 -37.57 -12.33 -1.15
CA ALA A 186 -37.36 -13.25 -2.26
C ALA A 186 -35.87 -13.60 -2.45
N PRO A 187 -35.53 -14.72 -3.11
CA PRO A 187 -34.15 -15.01 -3.47
C PRO A 187 -33.56 -13.96 -4.40
N VAL A 188 -32.29 -13.60 -4.19
CA VAL A 188 -31.55 -12.62 -4.99
C VAL A 188 -30.28 -13.26 -5.51
N ARG A 189 -30.05 -13.16 -6.82
CA ARG A 189 -28.83 -13.62 -7.48
C ARG A 189 -27.75 -12.56 -7.36
N VAL A 190 -26.58 -12.92 -6.86
CA VAL A 190 -25.42 -12.04 -6.68
C VAL A 190 -24.33 -12.44 -7.65
N GLU A 191 -24.01 -11.55 -8.58
CA GLU A 191 -22.98 -11.79 -9.59
C GLU A 191 -21.61 -11.39 -9.08
N ALA A 192 -21.47 -10.17 -8.56
CA ALA A 192 -20.20 -9.64 -8.08
C ALA A 192 -20.41 -8.74 -6.88
N VAL A 193 -19.43 -8.70 -5.99
CA VAL A 193 -19.41 -7.80 -4.82
C VAL A 193 -18.01 -7.20 -4.70
N SER A 194 -17.92 -5.88 -4.73
CA SER A 194 -16.67 -5.19 -4.41
C SER A 194 -16.47 -5.11 -2.90
N CYS A 195 -15.21 -5.13 -2.48
CA CYS A 195 -14.85 -4.84 -1.09
C CYS A 195 -14.29 -3.43 -0.94
N TRP A 196 -13.86 -2.81 -2.03
CA TRP A 196 -13.37 -1.45 -2.05
C TRP A 196 -13.53 -0.86 -3.45
N ALA A 197 -14.05 0.36 -3.53
CA ALA A 197 -13.99 1.18 -4.72
C ALA A 197 -13.72 2.63 -4.32
N ALA A 198 -12.73 3.25 -4.96
CA ALA A 198 -12.40 4.66 -4.73
C ALA A 198 -11.72 5.26 -5.97
N PRO A 199 -11.96 6.55 -6.25
CA PRO A 199 -11.08 7.32 -7.12
C PRO A 199 -9.71 7.48 -6.45
N LEU A 200 -8.66 7.64 -7.24
CA LEU A 200 -7.29 7.75 -6.73
C LEU A 200 -7.06 9.08 -5.97
N GLY A 201 -7.87 10.08 -6.31
CA GLY A 201 -7.80 11.44 -5.82
C GLY A 201 -6.60 12.19 -6.38
N VAL A 202 -6.63 13.50 -6.17
CA VAL A 202 -5.56 14.42 -6.54
C VAL A 202 -4.97 15.01 -5.27
N ARG A 203 -3.64 15.14 -5.21
CA ARG A 203 -3.02 15.79 -4.07
C ARG A 203 -3.35 17.28 -4.04
N LEU A 204 -3.65 17.75 -2.84
CA LEU A 204 -4.17 19.09 -2.60
C LEU A 204 -3.22 20.20 -3.07
N ASP A 205 -1.91 19.94 -3.07
CA ASP A 205 -0.84 20.85 -3.50
C ASP A 205 -0.49 20.79 -4.99
N LYS A 206 -0.95 19.78 -5.74
CA LYS A 206 -0.56 19.53 -7.13
C LYS A 206 -1.65 19.88 -8.14
N GLY A 207 -2.92 19.74 -7.77
CA GLY A 207 -4.08 20.05 -8.61
C GLY A 207 -4.32 19.08 -9.78
N ASP A 208 -5.46 19.28 -10.45
CA ASP A 208 -5.98 18.38 -11.50
C ASP A 208 -5.18 18.50 -12.80
N VAL A 209 -5.31 17.48 -13.67
CA VAL A 209 -4.74 17.46 -15.02
C VAL A 209 -5.83 17.25 -16.08
N PRO A 210 -5.63 17.72 -17.33
CA PRO A 210 -6.62 17.53 -18.39
C PRO A 210 -6.91 16.06 -18.73
N ASP A 211 -5.90 15.20 -18.60
CA ASP A 211 -6.01 13.75 -18.78
C ASP A 211 -5.53 13.04 -17.51
N PRO A 212 -6.45 12.62 -16.62
CA PRO A 212 -6.09 11.95 -15.37
C PRO A 212 -5.32 10.64 -15.59
N ALA A 213 -5.60 9.89 -16.65
CA ALA A 213 -4.94 8.61 -16.88
C ALA A 213 -3.48 8.76 -17.33
N ALA A 214 -3.11 9.91 -17.91
CA ALA A 214 -1.73 10.20 -18.31
C ALA A 214 -0.80 10.51 -17.13
N ASP A 215 -1.35 10.72 -15.93
CA ASP A 215 -0.60 11.04 -14.72
C ASP A 215 -0.09 9.78 -13.97
N TRP A 216 -0.51 8.60 -14.42
CA TRP A 216 -0.30 7.35 -13.71
C TRP A 216 0.41 6.30 -14.56
N GLU A 217 1.31 5.56 -13.93
CA GLU A 217 1.88 4.32 -14.42
C GLU A 217 1.32 3.14 -13.63
N LEU A 218 1.01 2.04 -14.33
CA LEU A 218 0.58 0.79 -13.74
C LEU A 218 1.79 -0.15 -13.58
N LEU A 219 2.12 -0.48 -12.34
CA LEU A 219 2.98 -1.61 -11.98
C LEU A 219 2.10 -2.85 -11.79
N GLU A 220 2.24 -3.84 -12.65
CA GLU A 220 1.55 -5.13 -12.51
C GLU A 220 2.51 -6.31 -12.63
N GLY A 221 2.21 -7.37 -11.89
CA GLY A 221 2.93 -8.64 -11.95
C GLY A 221 2.15 -9.73 -12.67
N ARG A 222 2.88 -10.62 -13.33
CA ARG A 222 2.35 -11.80 -14.02
C ARG A 222 3.22 -13.01 -13.72
N VAL A 223 2.62 -14.18 -13.67
CA VAL A 223 3.33 -15.45 -13.53
C VAL A 223 3.59 -16.00 -14.92
N ASP A 224 4.86 -16.13 -15.28
CA ASP A 224 5.27 -16.71 -16.56
C ASP A 224 5.09 -18.24 -16.58
N ALA A 225 5.38 -18.88 -17.72
CA ALA A 225 5.23 -20.34 -17.87
C ALA A 225 6.16 -21.15 -16.95
N SER A 226 7.23 -20.55 -16.41
CA SER A 226 8.13 -21.19 -15.44
C SER A 226 7.61 -21.10 -14.00
N GLY A 227 6.54 -20.33 -13.77
CA GLY A 227 6.02 -20.04 -12.43
C GLY A 227 6.68 -18.84 -11.77
N ALA A 228 7.57 -18.12 -12.46
CA ALA A 228 8.24 -16.95 -11.91
C ALA A 228 7.37 -15.69 -12.04
N GLU A 229 7.37 -14.86 -11.00
CA GLU A 229 6.74 -13.54 -11.03
C GLU A 229 7.58 -12.58 -11.89
N ARG A 230 6.96 -11.99 -12.90
CA ARG A 230 7.52 -10.97 -13.79
C ARG A 230 6.71 -9.70 -13.63
N TRP A 231 7.40 -8.61 -13.39
CA TRP A 231 6.78 -7.32 -13.13
C TRP A 231 7.06 -6.37 -14.28
N SER A 232 6.11 -5.48 -14.54
CA SER A 232 6.26 -4.47 -15.58
C SER A 232 5.59 -3.19 -15.12
N VAL A 233 6.24 -2.06 -15.42
CA VAL A 233 5.68 -0.72 -15.28
C VAL A 233 5.29 -0.23 -16.67
N ARG A 234 4.07 0.27 -16.82
CA ARG A 234 3.56 0.81 -18.10
C ARG A 234 2.71 2.05 -17.85
N ASP A 235 2.84 3.05 -18.71
CA ASP A 235 1.94 4.19 -18.73
C ASP A 235 0.48 3.73 -18.81
N LEU A 236 -0.34 4.19 -17.87
CA LEU A 236 -1.76 3.84 -17.86
C LEU A 236 -2.44 4.36 -19.13
N ARG A 237 -2.03 5.55 -19.61
CA ARG A 237 -2.33 6.07 -20.94
C ARG A 237 -1.44 5.42 -22.00
N SER A 238 -1.79 4.21 -22.41
CA SER A 238 -1.11 3.46 -23.48
C SER A 238 -2.10 2.74 -24.39
N ALA A 239 -1.65 2.34 -25.58
CA ALA A 239 -2.50 1.62 -26.54
C ALA A 239 -3.04 0.28 -26.00
N GLU A 240 -2.30 -0.33 -25.06
CA GLU A 240 -2.61 -1.64 -24.47
C GLU A 240 -3.48 -1.56 -23.21
N LEU A 241 -3.45 -0.43 -22.50
CA LEU A 241 -4.20 -0.22 -21.26
C LEU A 241 -5.40 0.69 -21.50
N LEU A 242 -5.20 2.01 -21.49
CA LEU A 242 -6.24 2.99 -21.78
C LEU A 242 -5.83 3.86 -22.98
N PRO A 243 -6.20 3.50 -24.22
CA PRO A 243 -5.86 4.29 -25.40
C PRO A 243 -6.53 5.69 -25.33
N CYS A 244 -5.88 6.71 -25.91
CA CYS A 244 -6.48 8.05 -25.99
C CYS A 244 -7.88 7.97 -26.63
N PRO A 245 -8.91 8.59 -26.03
CA PRO A 245 -10.24 8.65 -26.63
C PRO A 245 -10.15 9.27 -28.03
N ARG A 246 -10.65 8.58 -29.06
CA ARG A 246 -10.63 9.10 -30.43
C ARG A 246 -11.53 10.34 -30.52
N ALA A 247 -10.99 11.47 -30.98
CA ALA A 247 -11.69 12.75 -31.11
C ALA A 247 -12.78 12.80 -32.20
N GLY A 248 -13.38 11.68 -32.62
CA GLY A 248 -14.21 11.60 -33.84
C GLY A 248 -15.34 10.57 -33.83
N GLY A 249 -15.92 10.25 -32.67
CA GLY A 249 -17.02 9.27 -32.55
C GLY A 249 -18.32 9.81 -31.94
N ALA A 250 -18.56 11.13 -31.98
CA ALA A 250 -19.72 11.78 -31.38
C ALA A 250 -21.02 11.66 -32.22
N GLU A 251 -21.16 10.63 -33.05
CA GLU A 251 -22.40 10.34 -33.79
C GLU A 251 -22.88 8.90 -33.55
N ALA A 252 -23.24 8.60 -32.31
CA ALA A 252 -24.28 7.62 -31.97
C ALA A 252 -24.75 7.92 -30.53
N GLY A 253 -25.97 8.41 -30.39
CA GLY A 253 -26.49 8.98 -29.14
C GLY A 253 -26.67 7.98 -28.00
N GLY A 254 -26.56 8.51 -26.77
CA GLY A 254 -27.09 7.93 -25.54
C GLY A 254 -26.08 7.13 -24.69
N ALA A 255 -25.80 7.66 -23.48
CA ALA A 255 -24.85 7.19 -22.46
C ALA A 255 -23.37 7.48 -22.79
N GLU A 256 -22.63 7.92 -21.77
CA GLU A 256 -21.20 8.30 -21.81
C GLU A 256 -20.41 7.44 -22.77
N ALA A 257 -19.79 8.04 -23.79
CA ALA A 257 -18.88 7.36 -24.70
C ALA A 257 -17.86 6.60 -23.84
N GLY A 258 -17.95 5.27 -23.85
CA GLY A 258 -17.33 4.39 -22.87
C GLY A 258 -15.83 4.63 -22.75
N ARG A 259 -15.43 5.29 -21.66
CA ARG A 259 -14.03 5.40 -21.25
C ARG A 259 -13.51 4.01 -20.88
N GLY A 260 -12.22 3.77 -21.10
CA GLY A 260 -11.65 2.42 -21.02
C GLY A 260 -11.61 1.85 -19.60
N SER A 261 -11.36 0.55 -19.49
CA SER A 261 -11.03 -0.08 -18.21
C SER A 261 -9.94 -1.12 -18.37
N VAL A 262 -9.02 -1.16 -17.41
CA VAL A 262 -8.04 -2.25 -17.27
C VAL A 262 -8.59 -3.25 -16.27
N ASP A 263 -8.60 -4.52 -16.65
CA ASP A 263 -9.19 -5.59 -15.84
C ASP A 263 -8.21 -6.74 -15.67
N ARG A 264 -8.03 -7.22 -14.43
CA ARG A 264 -7.35 -8.49 -14.14
C ARG A 264 -8.17 -9.28 -13.14
N ALA A 265 -8.27 -10.57 -13.39
CA ALA A 265 -8.96 -11.51 -12.52
C ALA A 265 -8.26 -12.87 -12.47
N SER A 266 -8.50 -13.61 -11.39
CA SER A 266 -8.15 -15.02 -11.30
C SER A 266 -8.81 -15.82 -12.44
N GLY A 267 -8.05 -16.67 -13.12
CA GLY A 267 -8.59 -17.56 -14.16
C GLY A 267 -8.82 -16.92 -15.53
N ALA A 268 -8.54 -15.62 -15.72
CA ALA A 268 -8.66 -14.93 -17.01
C ALA A 268 -7.62 -15.37 -18.06
N ALA A 269 -6.77 -16.36 -17.77
CA ALA A 269 -5.78 -16.90 -18.71
C ALA A 269 -6.36 -17.90 -19.74
N ALA A 270 -7.69 -18.07 -19.80
CA ALA A 270 -8.32 -19.19 -20.51
C ALA A 270 -8.31 -19.10 -22.05
N ASP A 271 -7.99 -17.94 -22.67
CA ASP A 271 -8.13 -17.77 -24.13
C ASP A 271 -6.80 -17.73 -24.90
N ALA A 272 -5.64 -17.86 -24.24
CA ALA A 272 -4.37 -17.96 -24.94
C ALA A 272 -3.44 -18.97 -24.27
N VAL A 273 -3.02 -19.99 -25.03
CA VAL A 273 -2.10 -21.08 -24.65
C VAL A 273 -0.72 -20.59 -24.15
N HIS A 274 -0.48 -19.27 -24.13
CA HIS A 274 0.75 -18.63 -23.66
C HIS A 274 0.51 -17.37 -22.78
N ALA A 275 -0.71 -17.09 -22.30
CA ALA A 275 -0.95 -15.90 -21.47
C ALA A 275 -0.48 -16.11 -20.03
N ALA A 276 0.53 -15.33 -19.62
CA ALA A 276 0.99 -15.26 -18.24
C ALA A 276 -0.14 -14.81 -17.30
N ALA A 277 -0.38 -15.56 -16.22
CA ALA A 277 -1.48 -15.31 -15.28
C ALA A 277 -1.21 -14.04 -14.47
N ALA A 278 -2.18 -13.13 -14.40
CA ALA A 278 -2.03 -11.90 -13.64
C ALA A 278 -1.93 -12.18 -12.13
N LEU A 279 -1.23 -11.31 -11.40
CA LEU A 279 -1.16 -11.36 -9.94
C LEU A 279 -2.30 -10.54 -9.30
N PRO A 280 -2.74 -10.92 -8.09
CA PRO A 280 -3.75 -10.19 -7.31
C PRO A 280 -3.22 -8.89 -6.69
N VAL A 281 -1.94 -8.58 -6.90
CA VAL A 281 -1.24 -7.41 -6.41
C VAL A 281 -0.78 -6.54 -7.58
N ALA A 282 -0.95 -5.24 -7.45
CA ALA A 282 -0.50 -4.24 -8.41
C ALA A 282 -0.42 -2.86 -7.74
N ALA A 283 0.24 -1.92 -8.39
CA ALA A 283 0.32 -0.53 -7.94
C ALA A 283 0.09 0.47 -9.07
N LEU A 284 -0.38 1.66 -8.69
CA LEU A 284 -0.41 2.85 -9.52
C LEU A 284 0.56 3.87 -8.94
N LEU A 285 1.42 4.39 -9.80
CA LEU A 285 2.50 5.31 -9.46
C LEU A 285 2.27 6.63 -10.17
N SER A 286 2.41 7.74 -9.48
CA SER A 286 2.43 9.07 -10.10
C SER A 286 3.60 9.87 -9.56
N GLU A 287 4.59 10.13 -10.41
CA GLU A 287 5.75 10.94 -10.07
C GLU A 287 5.36 12.41 -9.80
N ARG A 288 4.45 12.96 -10.62
CA ARG A 288 3.99 14.35 -10.47
C ARG A 288 3.30 14.54 -9.13
N GLN A 289 2.43 13.61 -8.78
CA GLN A 289 1.70 13.64 -7.52
C GLN A 289 2.60 13.22 -6.35
N GLU A 290 3.70 12.49 -6.56
CA GLU A 290 4.41 11.84 -5.45
C GLU A 290 3.42 11.01 -4.62
N VAL A 291 2.70 10.12 -5.31
CA VAL A 291 1.75 9.18 -4.71
C VAL A 291 1.90 7.82 -5.37
N ALA A 292 1.91 6.78 -4.54
CA ALA A 292 1.71 5.41 -4.97
C ALA A 292 0.51 4.80 -4.25
N TRP A 293 -0.37 4.17 -5.02
CA TRP A 293 -1.42 3.27 -4.52
C TRP A 293 -0.98 1.84 -4.77
N LEU A 294 -0.86 1.04 -3.73
CA LEU A 294 -0.49 -0.37 -3.82
C LEU A 294 -1.59 -1.20 -3.19
N TRP A 295 -2.06 -2.23 -3.88
CA TRP A 295 -3.15 -3.06 -3.40
C TRP A 295 -2.87 -4.55 -3.57
N GLU A 296 -3.53 -5.35 -2.75
CA GLU A 296 -3.57 -6.79 -2.83
C GLU A 296 -5.02 -7.25 -2.59
N VAL A 297 -5.56 -8.05 -3.51
CA VAL A 297 -6.81 -8.78 -3.27
C VAL A 297 -6.47 -10.18 -2.75
N ALA A 298 -7.13 -10.63 -1.69
CA ALA A 298 -6.84 -11.92 -1.09
C ALA A 298 -6.97 -13.06 -2.12
N ALA A 299 -5.91 -13.86 -2.23
CA ALA A 299 -5.77 -14.91 -3.23
C ALA A 299 -6.34 -16.27 -2.78
N ASP A 300 -6.98 -16.32 -1.61
CA ASP A 300 -7.64 -17.50 -1.04
C ASP A 300 -8.95 -17.85 -1.76
N GLY A 301 -9.40 -16.99 -2.67
CA GLY A 301 -10.53 -17.22 -3.55
C GLY A 301 -10.39 -16.48 -4.89
N PRO A 302 -11.45 -16.48 -5.71
CA PRO A 302 -11.44 -15.75 -6.96
C PRO A 302 -11.36 -14.24 -6.69
N TRP A 303 -10.46 -13.56 -7.39
CA TRP A 303 -10.15 -12.15 -7.18
C TRP A 303 -10.22 -11.38 -8.49
N ARG A 304 -10.50 -10.08 -8.40
CA ARG A 304 -10.49 -9.14 -9.52
C ARG A 304 -10.10 -7.76 -9.02
N TRP A 305 -9.29 -7.07 -9.81
CA TRP A 305 -9.09 -5.64 -9.68
C TRP A 305 -9.34 -4.96 -11.03
N GLN A 306 -9.95 -3.78 -10.98
CA GLN A 306 -10.32 -3.01 -12.15
C GLN A 306 -9.88 -1.56 -11.97
N LEU A 307 -9.30 -1.00 -13.02
CA LEU A 307 -9.06 0.44 -13.15
C LEU A 307 -10.01 0.97 -14.18
N HIS A 308 -10.84 1.95 -13.80
CA HIS A 308 -11.76 2.59 -14.74
C HIS A 308 -11.32 4.03 -14.98
N GLU A 309 -11.35 4.42 -16.24
CA GLU A 309 -11.13 5.79 -16.66
C GLU A 309 -12.39 6.62 -16.37
N GLY A 310 -12.27 7.64 -15.52
CA GLY A 310 -13.32 8.62 -15.26
C GLY A 310 -13.00 9.97 -15.90
N THR A 311 -13.95 10.90 -15.80
CA THR A 311 -13.86 12.28 -16.32
C THR A 311 -12.87 13.13 -15.56
N ALA A 312 -12.96 13.10 -14.24
CA ALA A 312 -12.08 13.88 -13.36
C ALA A 312 -10.92 13.07 -12.80
N ASP A 313 -11.03 11.74 -12.75
CA ASP A 313 -10.06 10.87 -12.09
C ASP A 313 -10.16 9.42 -12.59
N CYS A 314 -9.12 8.62 -12.36
CA CYS A 314 -9.18 7.18 -12.48
C CYS A 314 -9.74 6.57 -11.18
N ARG A 315 -10.44 5.44 -11.29
CA ARG A 315 -10.97 4.73 -10.11
C ARG A 315 -10.42 3.30 -10.02
N LEU A 316 -10.08 2.90 -8.80
CA LEU A 316 -9.76 1.53 -8.46
C LEU A 316 -11.00 0.84 -7.89
N ALA A 317 -11.32 -0.36 -8.39
CA ALA A 317 -12.32 -1.25 -7.82
C ALA A 317 -11.72 -2.63 -7.56
N LEU A 318 -11.90 -3.13 -6.35
CA LEU A 318 -11.39 -4.42 -5.86
C LEU A 318 -12.59 -5.30 -5.52
N SER A 319 -12.66 -6.49 -6.11
CA SER A 319 -13.85 -7.33 -5.99
C SER A 319 -13.55 -8.81 -6.10
N ARG A 320 -14.57 -9.61 -5.76
CA ARG A 320 -14.68 -10.96 -6.30
C ARG A 320 -15.18 -10.87 -7.75
N PRO A 321 -14.62 -11.61 -8.74
CA PRO A 321 -15.16 -11.61 -10.09
C PRO A 321 -16.52 -12.29 -10.12
N ALA A 322 -17.30 -11.97 -11.15
CA ALA A 322 -18.50 -12.71 -11.46
C ALA A 322 -18.15 -14.13 -11.89
N HIS A 323 -19.06 -15.07 -11.65
CA HIS A 323 -18.91 -16.41 -12.21
C HIS A 323 -18.99 -16.34 -13.73
N ALA A 324 -18.16 -17.14 -14.42
CA ALA A 324 -18.12 -17.11 -15.89
C ALA A 324 -19.45 -17.57 -16.50
N ASP A 325 -20.13 -18.53 -15.87
CA ASP A 325 -21.49 -18.93 -16.18
C ASP A 325 -22.49 -18.13 -15.31
N PRO A 326 -23.40 -17.34 -15.90
CA PRO A 326 -24.48 -16.67 -15.16
C PRO A 326 -25.35 -17.61 -14.34
N ALA A 327 -25.48 -18.89 -14.72
CA ALA A 327 -26.22 -19.90 -13.99
C ALA A 327 -25.49 -20.38 -12.71
N GLY A 328 -24.17 -20.22 -12.64
CA GLY A 328 -23.37 -20.48 -11.44
C GLY A 328 -23.23 -19.25 -10.53
N ALA A 329 -23.94 -18.15 -10.81
CA ALA A 329 -24.03 -17.03 -9.89
C ALA A 329 -24.73 -17.45 -8.58
N GLU A 330 -24.25 -16.92 -7.47
CA GLU A 330 -24.73 -17.28 -6.14
C GLU A 330 -26.16 -16.79 -5.91
N ILE A 331 -27.05 -17.66 -5.44
CA ILE A 331 -28.43 -17.29 -5.08
C ILE A 331 -28.53 -17.17 -3.57
N LEU A 332 -28.76 -15.96 -3.07
CA LEU A 332 -29.00 -15.68 -1.67
C LEU A 332 -30.49 -15.80 -1.34
N ALA A 333 -30.84 -16.75 -0.48
CA ALA A 333 -32.16 -16.80 0.14
C ALA A 333 -32.40 -15.57 1.05
N PRO A 334 -33.67 -15.23 1.36
CA PRO A 334 -33.98 -14.25 2.40
C PRO A 334 -33.23 -14.53 3.71
N GLY A 335 -32.55 -13.52 4.24
CA GLY A 335 -31.68 -13.57 5.42
C GLY A 335 -30.28 -14.15 5.19
N ALA A 336 -29.99 -14.73 4.02
CA ALA A 336 -28.67 -15.26 3.71
C ALA A 336 -27.67 -14.14 3.36
N SER A 337 -26.39 -14.42 3.57
CA SER A 337 -25.30 -13.47 3.32
C SER A 337 -24.14 -14.10 2.56
N THR A 338 -23.45 -13.30 1.76
CA THR A 338 -22.18 -13.67 1.09
C THR A 338 -21.12 -12.62 1.34
N ALA A 339 -19.86 -13.04 1.38
CA ALA A 339 -18.72 -12.16 1.55
C ALA A 339 -18.09 -11.81 0.19
N ALA A 340 -17.61 -10.56 0.07
CA ALA A 340 -16.71 -10.16 -0.98
C ALA A 340 -15.30 -10.76 -0.76
N ALA A 341 -14.43 -10.63 -1.76
CA ALA A 341 -12.99 -10.83 -1.54
C ALA A 341 -12.48 -9.82 -0.49
N SER A 342 -11.42 -10.15 0.23
CA SER A 342 -10.76 -9.20 1.13
C SER A 342 -9.69 -8.43 0.36
N ALA A 343 -9.51 -7.13 0.62
CA ALA A 343 -8.44 -6.34 -0.01
C ALA A 343 -7.58 -5.61 1.00
N LEU A 344 -6.27 -5.55 0.77
CA LEU A 344 -5.34 -4.66 1.46
C LEU A 344 -4.99 -3.51 0.50
N VAL A 345 -5.03 -2.28 0.98
CA VAL A 345 -4.65 -1.09 0.21
C VAL A 345 -3.69 -0.26 1.04
N ALA A 346 -2.57 0.13 0.46
CA ALA A 346 -1.58 1.03 1.03
C ALA A 346 -1.40 2.23 0.11
N VAL A 347 -1.27 3.41 0.71
CA VAL A 347 -0.98 4.66 0.00
C VAL A 347 0.27 5.27 0.61
N GLY A 348 1.23 5.65 -0.23
CA GLY A 348 2.50 6.25 0.20
C GLY A 348 2.97 7.30 -0.79
N THR A 349 4.05 8.00 -0.46
CA THR A 349 4.64 9.04 -1.35
C THR A 349 5.28 8.47 -2.61
N ASP A 350 5.66 7.19 -2.55
CA ASP A 350 6.25 6.42 -3.64
C ASP A 350 5.98 4.92 -3.39
N LEU A 351 6.46 4.08 -4.31
CA LEU A 351 6.29 2.63 -4.20
C LEU A 351 6.92 2.06 -2.93
N GLU A 352 8.07 2.58 -2.50
CA GLU A 352 8.79 2.07 -1.33
C GLU A 352 8.03 2.36 -0.04
N ASP A 353 7.47 3.56 0.12
CA ASP A 353 6.65 3.93 1.27
C ASP A 353 5.34 3.12 1.31
N ALA A 354 4.67 2.96 0.16
CA ALA A 354 3.46 2.16 0.05
C ALA A 354 3.74 0.67 0.33
N ALA A 355 4.83 0.12 -0.21
CA ALA A 355 5.25 -1.25 0.04
C ALA A 355 5.63 -1.46 1.51
N ALA A 356 6.33 -0.52 2.13
CA ALA A 356 6.66 -0.57 3.56
C ALA A 356 5.40 -0.61 4.43
N ALA A 357 4.37 0.19 4.11
CA ALA A 357 3.09 0.17 4.81
C ALA A 357 2.37 -1.17 4.63
N MET A 358 2.35 -1.71 3.40
CA MET A 358 1.75 -3.00 3.12
C MET A 358 2.48 -4.17 3.81
N THR A 359 3.82 -4.18 3.81
CA THR A 359 4.65 -5.16 4.54
C THR A 359 4.34 -5.14 6.03
N ARG A 360 4.28 -3.94 6.64
CA ARG A 360 3.92 -3.79 8.07
C ARG A 360 2.51 -4.32 8.36
N ALA A 361 1.55 -4.07 7.47
CA ALA A 361 0.18 -4.57 7.61
C ALA A 361 0.08 -6.10 7.48
N ARG A 362 0.69 -6.71 6.46
CA ARG A 362 0.77 -8.17 6.28
C ARG A 362 1.36 -8.85 7.52
N ARG A 363 2.46 -8.31 8.05
CA ARG A 363 3.14 -8.84 9.23
C ARG A 363 2.24 -8.80 10.46
N ALA A 364 1.52 -7.69 10.66
CA ALA A 364 0.58 -7.53 11.78
C ALA A 364 -0.65 -8.47 11.69
N GLU A 365 -1.05 -8.85 10.48
CA GLU A 365 -2.12 -9.83 10.27
C GLU A 365 -1.66 -11.26 10.51
N ARG A 366 -0.47 -11.62 10.03
CA ARG A 366 0.13 -12.92 10.26
C ARG A 366 0.30 -13.22 11.76
N LEU A 367 0.81 -12.26 12.52
CA LEU A 367 0.95 -12.39 13.97
C LEU A 367 -0.40 -12.63 14.68
N ALA A 368 -1.50 -12.14 14.10
CA ALA A 368 -2.85 -12.34 14.65
C ALA A 368 -3.51 -13.65 14.20
N SER A 369 -3.22 -14.14 12.99
CA SER A 369 -3.84 -15.34 12.41
C SER A 369 -3.04 -16.62 12.66
N GLY A 370 -1.76 -16.53 13.03
CA GLY A 370 -0.87 -17.68 13.13
C GLY A 370 -0.58 -18.35 11.78
N ALA A 371 -0.78 -17.62 10.66
CA ALA A 371 -0.66 -18.17 9.32
C ALA A 371 0.75 -18.73 9.04
N VAL A 372 0.76 -19.89 8.38
CA VAL A 372 1.95 -20.59 7.89
C VAL A 372 2.50 -19.85 6.65
N PRO A 373 3.84 -19.75 6.48
CA PRO A 373 4.43 -19.08 5.31
C PRO A 373 3.89 -19.60 3.98
N SER A 374 3.80 -18.72 2.97
CA SER A 374 3.50 -19.15 1.60
C SER A 374 4.65 -20.01 1.06
N ASP A 375 4.35 -21.17 0.47
CA ASP A 375 5.35 -22.04 -0.18
C ASP A 375 5.70 -21.56 -1.61
N ARG A 376 5.61 -20.24 -1.86
CA ARG A 376 5.91 -19.66 -3.17
C ARG A 376 7.41 -19.58 -3.38
N MET A 377 7.85 -20.16 -4.48
CA MET A 377 9.24 -20.32 -4.84
C MET A 377 9.61 -19.32 -5.93
N HIS A 378 10.69 -18.56 -5.74
CA HIS A 378 11.07 -17.46 -6.63
C HIS A 378 12.46 -17.66 -7.25
N ASP A 379 12.63 -17.33 -8.53
CA ASP A 379 13.97 -17.21 -9.13
C ASP A 379 14.70 -15.93 -8.63
N ALA A 380 15.99 -15.79 -8.94
CA ALA A 380 16.83 -14.68 -8.49
C ALA A 380 16.27 -13.28 -8.84
N THR A 381 15.66 -13.13 -10.01
CA THR A 381 15.04 -11.87 -10.46
C THR A 381 13.70 -11.66 -9.75
N ALA A 382 12.96 -12.74 -9.53
CA ALA A 382 11.71 -12.72 -8.81
C ALA A 382 11.91 -12.35 -7.34
N VAL A 383 13.05 -12.62 -6.68
CA VAL A 383 13.29 -12.19 -5.28
C VAL A 383 13.19 -10.68 -5.11
N ALA A 384 13.76 -9.93 -6.04
CA ALA A 384 13.71 -8.48 -6.01
C ALA A 384 12.25 -7.99 -5.98
N THR A 385 11.34 -8.71 -6.62
CA THR A 385 9.95 -8.29 -6.80
C THR A 385 8.95 -9.05 -5.93
N ALA A 386 9.33 -10.20 -5.39
CA ALA A 386 8.50 -11.09 -4.57
C ALA A 386 8.07 -10.44 -3.26
N ALA A 387 8.82 -9.44 -2.78
CA ALA A 387 8.43 -8.64 -1.62
C ALA A 387 7.21 -7.74 -1.90
N LEU A 388 6.82 -7.55 -3.16
CA LEU A 388 5.52 -6.96 -3.53
C LEU A 388 4.38 -7.92 -3.19
N SER A 389 4.60 -9.23 -3.31
CA SER A 389 3.58 -10.28 -3.11
C SER A 389 3.62 -10.94 -1.72
N THR A 390 4.77 -10.94 -1.05
CA THR A 390 5.03 -11.69 0.19
C THR A 390 5.78 -10.85 1.21
N LEU A 391 5.86 -11.32 2.47
CA LEU A 391 6.75 -10.71 3.46
C LEU A 391 8.22 -11.04 3.15
N PRO A 392 9.19 -10.14 3.40
CA PRO A 392 10.61 -10.42 3.17
C PRO A 392 11.09 -11.72 3.83
N GLU A 393 10.65 -12.00 5.06
CA GLU A 393 10.96 -13.23 5.80
C GLU A 393 10.26 -14.49 5.27
N GLU A 394 9.31 -14.36 4.35
CA GLU A 394 8.62 -15.45 3.65
C GLU A 394 9.06 -15.59 2.19
N THR A 395 9.79 -14.59 1.66
CA THR A 395 10.32 -14.63 0.31
C THR A 395 11.45 -15.66 0.26
N VAL A 396 11.08 -16.89 -0.09
CA VAL A 396 12.00 -18.01 -0.22
C VAL A 396 12.60 -18.05 -1.61
N VAL A 397 13.92 -18.20 -1.65
CA VAL A 397 14.70 -18.38 -2.87
C VAL A 397 15.37 -19.75 -2.80
N PRO A 398 14.97 -20.73 -3.63
CA PRO A 398 15.67 -21.99 -3.72
C PRO A 398 17.00 -21.74 -4.42
N VAL A 399 18.09 -21.98 -3.72
CA VAL A 399 19.42 -22.03 -4.33
C VAL A 399 19.76 -23.50 -4.49
N HIS A 400 19.82 -23.96 -5.74
CA HIS A 400 20.19 -25.34 -6.05
C HIS A 400 21.58 -25.35 -6.71
N LEU A 401 22.60 -25.68 -5.93
CA LEU A 401 23.98 -25.71 -6.40
C LEU A 401 24.28 -27.00 -7.14
N ARG A 402 25.02 -26.88 -8.26
CA ARG A 402 25.50 -28.01 -9.05
C ARG A 402 27.02 -28.01 -9.09
N SER A 403 27.63 -29.20 -9.10
CA SER A 403 29.09 -29.37 -9.16
C SER A 403 29.74 -28.73 -10.40
N GLY A 404 28.99 -28.56 -11.49
CA GLY A 404 29.45 -27.92 -12.72
C GLY A 404 29.43 -26.38 -12.72
N MET A 405 28.82 -25.73 -11.72
CA MET A 405 28.74 -24.27 -11.66
C MET A 405 30.12 -23.65 -11.40
N THR A 406 30.43 -22.56 -12.08
CA THR A 406 31.61 -21.74 -11.79
C THR A 406 31.49 -21.06 -10.42
N THR A 407 32.60 -20.53 -9.90
CA THR A 407 32.61 -19.76 -8.64
C THR A 407 31.74 -18.51 -8.74
N ALA A 408 31.76 -17.83 -9.90
CA ALA A 408 30.92 -16.67 -10.17
C ALA A 408 29.42 -17.02 -10.18
N GLU A 409 29.02 -18.08 -10.89
CA GLU A 409 27.63 -18.55 -10.90
C GLU A 409 27.17 -19.01 -9.52
N THR A 410 28.05 -19.68 -8.76
CA THR A 410 27.77 -20.11 -7.37
C THR A 410 27.53 -18.88 -6.48
N THR A 411 28.39 -17.87 -6.59
CA THR A 411 28.28 -16.61 -5.84
C THR A 411 26.99 -15.87 -6.19
N ALA A 412 26.66 -15.74 -7.48
CA ALA A 412 25.44 -15.09 -7.94
C ALA A 412 24.17 -15.78 -7.42
N ALA A 413 24.14 -17.12 -7.46
CA ALA A 413 23.01 -17.89 -6.93
C ALA A 413 22.85 -17.69 -5.41
N LEU A 414 23.95 -17.68 -4.66
CA LEU A 414 23.93 -17.46 -3.20
C LEU A 414 23.53 -16.02 -2.84
N VAL A 415 24.03 -15.01 -3.55
CA VAL A 415 23.63 -13.59 -3.34
C VAL A 415 22.14 -13.40 -3.60
N ALA A 416 21.62 -13.99 -4.68
CA ALA A 416 20.18 -13.98 -4.94
C ALA A 416 19.39 -14.64 -3.80
N GLY A 417 19.91 -15.75 -3.24
CA GLY A 417 19.31 -16.40 -2.08
C GLY A 417 19.31 -15.54 -0.82
N LEU A 418 20.38 -14.78 -0.59
CA LEU A 418 20.56 -13.88 0.55
C LEU A 418 19.72 -12.59 0.50
N ALA A 419 19.12 -12.29 -0.66
CA ALA A 419 18.15 -11.20 -0.78
C ALA A 419 16.85 -11.48 0.01
N GLY A 420 16.51 -12.76 0.25
CA GLY A 420 15.37 -13.20 1.04
C GLY A 420 15.72 -14.26 2.08
N ALA A 421 14.80 -15.20 2.32
CA ALA A 421 15.03 -16.37 3.15
C ALA A 421 15.73 -17.47 2.34
N LEU A 422 17.06 -17.57 2.50
CA LEU A 422 17.90 -18.55 1.81
C LEU A 422 17.46 -19.99 2.11
N ARG A 423 17.09 -20.74 1.07
CA ARG A 423 16.94 -22.21 1.12
C ARG A 423 17.92 -22.85 0.16
N LEU A 424 18.98 -23.42 0.72
CA LEU A 424 20.05 -24.04 -0.04
C LEU A 424 19.83 -25.55 -0.17
N ASP A 425 19.99 -26.03 -1.40
CA ASP A 425 20.09 -27.44 -1.76
C ASP A 425 21.28 -27.64 -2.71
N ALA A 426 21.83 -28.85 -2.76
CA ALA A 426 22.99 -29.16 -3.58
C ALA A 426 22.86 -30.54 -4.22
N ASP A 427 23.21 -30.64 -5.49
CA ASP A 427 23.30 -31.89 -6.22
C ASP A 427 24.76 -32.29 -6.46
N GLY A 428 25.06 -33.56 -6.21
CA GLY A 428 26.40 -34.14 -6.33
C GLY A 428 27.41 -33.66 -5.27
N ASP A 429 28.68 -34.01 -5.50
CA ASP A 429 29.77 -33.57 -4.62
C ASP A 429 30.24 -32.16 -5.04
N LEU A 430 29.91 -31.16 -4.22
CA LEU A 430 30.37 -29.80 -4.42
C LEU A 430 31.89 -29.72 -4.25
N ARG A 431 32.53 -28.91 -5.09
CA ARG A 431 33.96 -28.61 -4.95
C ARG A 431 34.24 -27.91 -3.60
N PRO A 432 35.47 -28.02 -3.05
CA PRO A 432 35.81 -27.40 -1.77
C PRO A 432 35.54 -25.89 -1.70
N ASP A 433 35.79 -25.16 -2.79
CA ASP A 433 35.51 -23.72 -2.91
C ASP A 433 34.01 -23.42 -2.85
N GLN A 434 33.18 -24.17 -3.58
CA GLN A 434 31.73 -24.02 -3.55
C GLN A 434 31.14 -24.34 -2.17
N ARG A 435 31.68 -25.36 -1.50
CA ARG A 435 31.26 -25.74 -0.15
C ARG A 435 31.61 -24.66 0.87
N ALA A 436 32.77 -24.02 0.73
CA ALA A 436 33.15 -22.88 1.58
C ALA A 436 32.22 -21.68 1.36
N LEU A 437 31.96 -21.30 0.10
CA LEU A 437 31.01 -20.22 -0.22
C LEU A 437 29.59 -20.50 0.30
N ALA A 438 29.12 -21.74 0.18
CA ALA A 438 27.82 -22.16 0.70
C ALA A 438 27.76 -22.03 2.24
N ALA A 439 28.79 -22.50 2.95
CA ALA A 439 28.86 -22.39 4.40
C ALA A 439 28.88 -20.91 4.86
N ASP A 440 29.61 -20.06 4.13
CA ASP A 440 29.69 -18.64 4.39
C ASP A 440 28.35 -17.93 4.16
N ALA A 441 27.66 -18.25 3.07
CA ALA A 441 26.33 -17.73 2.81
C ALA A 441 25.32 -18.15 3.88
N VAL A 442 25.37 -19.40 4.37
CA VAL A 442 24.49 -19.84 5.47
C VAL A 442 24.75 -19.03 6.74
N ARG A 443 26.02 -18.78 7.10
CA ARG A 443 26.36 -17.94 8.25
C ARG A 443 25.82 -16.52 8.10
N VAL A 444 26.00 -15.90 6.92
CA VAL A 444 25.45 -14.57 6.63
C VAL A 444 23.92 -14.57 6.69
N ALA A 445 23.25 -15.63 6.21
CA ALA A 445 21.80 -15.76 6.30
C ALA A 445 21.32 -15.85 7.76
N ASP A 446 22.05 -16.57 8.62
CA ASP A 446 21.76 -16.65 10.05
C ASP A 446 21.92 -15.27 10.73
N ASP A 447 23.01 -14.56 10.44
CA ASP A 447 23.27 -13.21 10.99
C ASP A 447 22.17 -12.20 10.58
N LEU A 448 21.63 -12.34 9.36
CA LEU A 448 20.64 -11.43 8.81
C LEU A 448 19.18 -11.78 9.14
N ARG A 449 18.94 -12.96 9.75
CA ARG A 449 17.58 -13.50 9.97
C ARG A 449 16.69 -12.58 10.78
N ASP A 450 17.19 -12.03 11.88
CA ASP A 450 16.41 -11.14 12.75
C ASP A 450 16.10 -9.81 12.08
N GLY A 451 17.05 -9.28 11.30
CA GLY A 451 16.85 -8.07 10.52
C GLY A 451 15.80 -8.26 9.41
N LEU A 452 15.77 -9.43 8.77
CA LEU A 452 14.82 -9.75 7.71
C LEU A 452 13.36 -9.63 8.19
N ALA A 453 13.06 -10.17 9.39
CA ALA A 453 11.73 -10.14 10.00
C ALA A 453 11.23 -8.74 10.41
N ARG A 454 12.08 -7.72 10.36
CA ARG A 454 11.70 -6.32 10.62
C ARG A 454 11.81 -5.43 9.38
N SER A 455 12.42 -5.96 8.32
CA SER A 455 12.76 -5.17 7.15
C SER A 455 11.55 -4.81 6.29
N VAL A 456 11.74 -3.80 5.44
CA VAL A 456 10.84 -3.41 4.35
C VAL A 456 11.62 -3.41 3.03
N PRO A 457 11.00 -3.79 1.90
CA PRO A 457 11.70 -3.86 0.61
C PRO A 457 11.98 -2.47 0.02
N LEU A 458 13.04 -2.38 -0.77
CA LEU A 458 13.47 -1.21 -1.53
C LEU A 458 13.89 -1.62 -2.95
N TRP A 459 13.73 -0.72 -3.91
CA TRP A 459 14.06 -0.92 -5.33
C TRP A 459 14.93 0.22 -5.86
N PRO A 460 16.24 0.24 -5.53
CA PRO A 460 17.13 1.37 -5.84
C PRO A 460 17.33 1.66 -7.34
N ARG A 461 16.93 0.74 -8.21
CA ARG A 461 16.95 0.87 -9.68
C ARG A 461 15.55 0.83 -10.31
N GLY A 462 14.50 0.90 -9.49
CA GLY A 462 13.14 0.54 -9.90
C GLY A 462 12.88 -0.97 -9.82
N VAL A 463 11.64 -1.36 -10.06
CA VAL A 463 11.21 -2.76 -10.02
C VAL A 463 11.77 -3.48 -11.25
N PRO A 464 12.58 -4.55 -11.08
CA PRO A 464 13.18 -5.24 -12.22
C PRO A 464 12.13 -5.81 -13.19
N ALA A 465 12.26 -5.47 -14.47
CA ALA A 465 11.37 -5.95 -15.53
C ALA A 465 11.77 -7.34 -16.09
N GLY A 466 12.98 -7.82 -15.73
CA GLY A 466 13.56 -9.07 -16.19
C GLY A 466 14.46 -8.90 -17.42
N GLY A 467 15.48 -9.76 -17.53
CA GLY A 467 16.48 -9.68 -18.61
C GLY A 467 17.50 -8.54 -18.47
N GLU A 468 17.39 -7.73 -17.42
CA GLU A 468 18.35 -6.68 -17.10
C GLU A 468 19.73 -7.25 -16.77
N ARG A 469 20.78 -6.54 -17.21
CA ARG A 469 22.17 -6.86 -16.87
C ARG A 469 22.40 -6.82 -15.36
N TRP A 470 21.94 -5.73 -14.73
CA TRP A 470 22.08 -5.49 -13.30
C TRP A 470 20.77 -5.80 -12.60
N THR A 471 20.82 -6.71 -11.63
CA THR A 471 19.70 -7.00 -10.74
C THR A 471 20.00 -6.47 -9.35
N CYS A 472 19.07 -5.73 -8.75
CA CYS A 472 19.22 -5.17 -7.41
C CYS A 472 17.97 -5.46 -6.58
N ALA A 473 18.17 -6.04 -5.40
CA ALA A 473 17.14 -6.18 -4.37
C ALA A 473 17.68 -5.58 -3.07
N ALA A 474 16.95 -4.65 -2.47
CA ALA A 474 17.36 -4.04 -1.23
C ALA A 474 16.27 -4.16 -0.16
N ARG A 475 16.69 -4.12 1.09
CA ARG A 475 15.79 -4.11 2.24
C ARG A 475 16.33 -3.23 3.34
N ASP A 476 15.46 -2.41 3.93
CA ASP A 476 15.79 -1.54 5.04
C ASP A 476 15.36 -2.19 6.36
N THR A 477 16.30 -2.39 7.28
CA THR A 477 16.05 -2.92 8.63
C THR A 477 15.76 -1.80 9.64
N GLY A 478 15.88 -0.54 9.23
CA GLY A 478 15.86 0.66 10.07
C GLY A 478 17.26 1.06 10.55
N GLU A 479 18.12 0.10 10.88
CA GLU A 479 19.51 0.37 11.29
C GLU A 479 20.46 0.42 10.08
N ALA A 480 20.25 -0.48 9.12
CA ALA A 480 21.04 -0.58 7.90
C ALA A 480 20.17 -0.94 6.70
N VAL A 481 20.70 -0.69 5.51
CA VAL A 481 20.12 -1.20 4.26
C VAL A 481 20.99 -2.33 3.75
N VAL A 482 20.39 -3.50 3.55
CA VAL A 482 21.07 -4.66 2.96
C VAL A 482 20.71 -4.71 1.48
N VAL A 483 21.71 -4.81 0.60
CA VAL A 483 21.56 -4.71 -0.85
C VAL A 483 22.22 -5.91 -1.52
N ALA A 484 21.42 -6.75 -2.17
CA ALA A 484 21.88 -7.84 -3.02
C ALA A 484 21.99 -7.34 -4.45
N ILE A 485 23.16 -7.52 -5.05
CA ILE A 485 23.49 -7.02 -6.38
C ILE A 485 24.04 -8.15 -7.22
N GLY A 486 23.53 -8.27 -8.44
CA GLY A 486 24.09 -9.14 -9.48
C GLY A 486 24.34 -8.35 -10.75
N ASP A 487 25.49 -8.58 -11.38
CA ASP A 487 25.85 -8.16 -12.72
C ASP A 487 26.04 -9.40 -13.59
N ARG A 488 25.29 -9.48 -14.68
CA ARG A 488 25.37 -10.59 -15.65
C ARG A 488 26.32 -10.32 -16.80
N GLY A 489 26.90 -9.12 -16.88
CA GLY A 489 27.81 -8.73 -17.97
C GLY A 489 29.24 -9.22 -17.74
N ASP A 490 29.98 -9.36 -18.85
CA ASP A 490 31.38 -9.80 -18.84
C ASP A 490 32.40 -8.63 -18.85
N ASP A 491 31.94 -7.45 -19.28
CA ASP A 491 32.74 -6.22 -19.40
C ASP A 491 32.62 -5.33 -18.15
N ALA A 492 33.57 -4.41 -17.95
CA ALA A 492 33.49 -3.42 -16.89
C ALA A 492 32.28 -2.47 -17.07
N ASP A 493 31.58 -2.16 -15.98
CA ASP A 493 30.42 -1.26 -15.98
C ASP A 493 30.15 -0.70 -14.58
N ALA A 494 29.26 0.28 -14.49
CA ALA A 494 28.84 0.88 -13.23
C ALA A 494 27.31 1.00 -13.13
N ALA A 495 26.77 0.57 -12.00
CA ALA A 495 25.39 0.74 -11.62
C ALA A 495 25.22 1.89 -10.63
N LEU A 496 24.21 2.73 -10.83
CA LEU A 496 23.76 3.73 -9.87
C LEU A 496 22.54 3.20 -9.12
N LEU A 497 22.60 3.20 -7.79
CA LEU A 497 21.52 2.76 -6.91
C LEU A 497 21.04 3.95 -6.08
N SER A 498 19.77 4.32 -6.23
CA SER A 498 19.17 5.48 -5.54
C SER A 498 18.57 5.07 -4.20
N PHE A 499 18.87 5.82 -3.14
CA PHE A 499 18.29 5.64 -1.81
C PHE A 499 17.77 6.99 -1.28
N PRO A 500 16.56 7.42 -1.70
CA PRO A 500 15.99 8.71 -1.27
C PRO A 500 15.92 8.88 0.25
N SER A 501 15.64 7.80 0.98
CA SER A 501 15.60 7.78 2.45
C SER A 501 16.95 8.02 3.14
N LEU A 502 18.05 7.96 2.38
CA LEU A 502 19.42 8.15 2.86
C LEU A 502 20.06 9.46 2.36
N VAL A 503 19.30 10.32 1.66
CA VAL A 503 19.79 11.63 1.20
C VAL A 503 20.29 12.47 2.38
N GLY A 504 21.50 13.02 2.25
CA GLY A 504 22.20 13.78 3.28
C GLY A 504 22.81 12.94 4.41
N ARG A 505 22.73 11.60 4.37
CA ARG A 505 23.25 10.72 5.43
C ARG A 505 24.65 10.21 5.10
N ARG A 506 25.49 10.14 6.13
CA ARG A 506 26.75 9.39 6.08
C ARG A 506 26.45 7.93 6.39
N VAL A 507 26.87 7.02 5.53
CA VAL A 507 26.73 5.58 5.73
C VAL A 507 28.09 4.90 5.61
N ASP A 508 28.27 3.84 6.36
CA ASP A 508 29.35 2.88 6.18
C ASP A 508 28.90 1.82 5.19
N VAL A 509 29.65 1.64 4.10
CA VAL A 509 29.41 0.56 3.14
C VAL A 509 30.31 -0.60 3.52
N ALA A 510 29.74 -1.78 3.72
CA ALA A 510 30.48 -3.00 4.03
C ALA A 510 30.04 -4.15 3.10
N VAL A 511 30.99 -4.96 2.65
CA VAL A 511 30.70 -6.20 1.92
C VAL A 511 30.38 -7.31 2.93
N LEU A 512 29.17 -7.85 2.88
CA LEU A 512 28.77 -8.99 3.71
C LEU A 512 29.10 -10.33 3.04
N PHE A 513 29.00 -10.39 1.72
CA PHE A 513 29.24 -11.61 0.95
C PHE A 513 29.60 -11.32 -0.52
N PRO A 514 30.52 -12.09 -1.14
CA PRO A 514 31.46 -13.00 -0.50
C PRO A 514 32.50 -12.25 0.34
N ARG A 515 32.99 -12.85 1.43
CA ARG A 515 33.94 -12.21 2.35
C ARG A 515 35.31 -12.00 1.74
N ASP A 516 35.70 -12.87 0.81
CA ASP A 516 36.98 -12.75 0.10
C ASP A 516 37.07 -11.45 -0.74
N LEU A 517 35.92 -10.86 -1.15
CA LEU A 517 35.88 -9.51 -1.76
C LEU A 517 36.14 -8.40 -0.73
N ALA A 518 35.84 -8.64 0.56
CA ALA A 518 36.19 -7.72 1.64
C ALA A 518 37.68 -7.80 1.99
N ASP A 519 38.32 -8.95 1.73
CA ASP A 519 39.72 -9.23 2.04
C ASP A 519 40.69 -8.97 0.84
N GLY A 520 40.15 -8.52 -0.31
CA GLY A 520 40.88 -8.27 -1.56
C GLY A 520 41.93 -7.15 -1.49
N GLY A 521 43.10 -7.38 -2.12
CA GLY A 521 44.36 -6.66 -1.91
C GLY A 521 44.41 -5.20 -2.36
N ALA A 522 45.50 -4.51 -2.01
CA ALA A 522 45.76 -3.06 -2.01
C ALA A 522 45.32 -2.19 -3.23
N ASP A 523 44.85 -2.77 -4.33
CA ASP A 523 44.33 -2.09 -5.53
C ASP A 523 42.79 -2.21 -5.71
N GLU A 524 42.11 -3.12 -5.01
CA GLU A 524 40.63 -3.18 -4.96
C GLU A 524 40.14 -2.54 -3.65
N ALA A 525 39.25 -1.55 -3.75
CA ALA A 525 38.74 -0.86 -2.57
C ALA A 525 38.00 -1.83 -1.63
N ALA A 526 38.29 -1.76 -0.32
CA ALA A 526 37.68 -2.58 0.74
C ALA A 526 36.13 -2.58 0.74
N ASP A 527 35.52 -1.59 0.08
CA ASP A 527 34.08 -1.43 -0.08
C ASP A 527 33.51 -2.26 -1.27
N GLY A 528 34.31 -3.16 -1.87
CA GLY A 528 33.90 -4.03 -2.98
C GLY A 528 33.57 -3.25 -4.26
N GLY A 529 34.31 -2.18 -4.54
CA GLY A 529 34.08 -1.31 -5.69
C GLY A 529 32.79 -0.48 -5.61
N ALA A 530 32.30 -0.20 -4.40
CA ALA A 530 31.15 0.65 -4.14
C ALA A 530 31.57 2.05 -3.62
N GLU A 531 30.88 3.10 -4.05
CA GLU A 531 31.15 4.49 -3.67
C GLU A 531 29.84 5.19 -3.30
N TRP A 532 29.79 5.78 -2.10
CA TRP A 532 28.60 6.45 -1.58
C TRP A 532 28.65 7.97 -1.76
N ASP A 533 27.65 8.53 -2.46
CA ASP A 533 27.38 9.97 -2.50
C ASP A 533 26.28 10.32 -1.49
N ALA A 534 26.70 10.86 -0.34
CA ALA A 534 25.80 11.28 0.73
C ALA A 534 24.90 12.46 0.32
N VAL A 535 25.31 13.33 -0.59
CA VAL A 535 24.52 14.50 -0.99
C VAL A 535 23.33 14.06 -1.81
N ARG A 536 23.54 13.11 -2.73
CA ARG A 536 22.51 12.62 -3.65
C ARG A 536 21.78 11.38 -3.14
N GLY A 537 22.32 10.71 -2.13
CA GLY A 537 21.80 9.43 -1.66
C GLY A 537 22.01 8.32 -2.69
N ILE A 538 23.12 8.33 -3.43
CA ILE A 538 23.40 7.39 -4.52
C ILE A 538 24.58 6.50 -4.16
N LEU A 539 24.42 5.18 -4.29
CA LEU A 539 25.52 4.22 -4.26
C LEU A 539 25.92 3.86 -5.68
N THR A 540 27.17 4.13 -6.05
CA THR A 540 27.76 3.70 -7.31
C THR A 540 28.48 2.38 -7.12
N VAL A 541 28.15 1.38 -7.92
CA VAL A 541 28.64 0.01 -7.78
C VAL A 541 29.32 -0.40 -9.08
N ARG A 542 30.60 -0.72 -9.05
CA ARG A 542 31.41 -1.02 -10.24
C ARG A 542 31.66 -2.52 -10.38
N SER A 543 31.61 -3.05 -11.60
CA SER A 543 32.09 -4.39 -11.92
C SER A 543 33.42 -4.33 -12.63
N ALA A 544 34.33 -5.21 -12.26
CA ALA A 544 35.57 -5.45 -12.99
C ALA A 544 35.28 -6.36 -14.20
N PRO A 545 36.09 -6.28 -15.28
CA PRO A 545 36.00 -7.23 -16.39
C PRO A 545 36.45 -8.61 -15.90
N GLY A 546 35.76 -9.68 -16.34
CA GLY A 546 36.08 -11.04 -15.89
C GLY A 546 34.90 -11.99 -15.68
N GLY A 547 33.70 -11.59 -16.11
CA GLY A 547 32.50 -12.41 -16.03
C GLY A 547 31.48 -11.89 -15.00
N PRO A 548 30.36 -12.62 -14.81
CA PRO A 548 29.29 -12.19 -13.93
C PRO A 548 29.79 -12.01 -12.50
N SER A 549 29.36 -10.94 -11.85
CA SER A 549 29.72 -10.63 -10.47
C SER A 549 28.48 -10.50 -9.61
N ALA A 550 28.58 -10.85 -8.33
CA ALA A 550 27.50 -10.65 -7.40
C ALA A 550 28.03 -10.40 -6.00
N ARG A 551 27.35 -9.52 -5.27
CA ARG A 551 27.74 -9.16 -3.90
C ARG A 551 26.55 -8.71 -3.07
N LEU A 552 26.66 -8.95 -1.78
CA LEU A 552 25.75 -8.46 -0.76
C LEU A 552 26.45 -7.35 0.03
N LEU A 553 25.87 -6.16 0.03
CA LEU A 553 26.38 -4.99 0.73
C LEU A 553 25.47 -4.63 1.91
N GLU A 554 26.06 -4.06 2.95
CA GLU A 554 25.36 -3.40 4.05
C GLU A 554 25.72 -1.91 4.05
N LEU A 555 24.71 -1.05 4.05
CA LEU A 555 24.82 0.39 4.20
C LEU A 555 24.36 0.74 5.62
N ARG A 556 25.29 0.86 6.56
CA ARG A 556 24.98 1.14 7.95
C ARG A 556 24.97 2.65 8.21
N ARG A 557 23.88 3.16 8.79
CA ARG A 557 23.74 4.58 9.08
C ARG A 557 24.72 4.98 10.19
N ARG A 558 25.55 6.02 9.97
CA ARG A 558 26.31 6.64 11.06
C ARG A 558 25.42 7.59 11.85
N SER A 559 25.52 7.55 13.17
CA SER A 559 24.80 8.45 14.08
C SER A 559 25.28 9.89 14.00
#